data_AF-A0A5E4S6D1-F1
#
_entry.id   AF-A0A5E4S6D1-F1
#
_cell.length_a   1.000
_cell.length_b   1.000
_cell.length_c   1.000
_cell.angle_alpha   90.00
_cell.angle_beta   90.00
_cell.angle_gamma   90.00
#
_symmetry.space_group_name_H-M   'P 1'
#
loop_
_entity.id
_entity.type
_entity.pdbx_description
1 polymer ?
#
loop_
_entity_poly.entity_id
_entity_poly.type
_entity_poly.pdbx_seq_one_letter_code
_entity_poly.pdbx_strand_id
1 'polypeptide(L)'
;MSEKVYDEEIAQILKQLSEKCASMNVPFFALVEYAPNEYGRTQVTTPEQGFSLSMTELAFLADRNIDAFIIGLARHCRKHGINTDASIVMNQWNYGTVIPSRKNVATSQAAEERKS
;
A
#
# COMPACT_ATOMS: atom_id res chain seq x y z
N MET A 1 -8.52 -18.19 -19.73
CA MET A 1 -7.66 -17.72 -20.84
C MET A 1 -6.45 -18.66 -20.89
N SER A 2 -5.64 -18.69 -21.95
CA SER A 2 -4.37 -19.44 -21.87
C SER A 2 -3.24 -18.49 -21.47
N GLU A 3 -2.20 -19.03 -20.83
CA GLU A 3 -0.95 -18.31 -20.55
C GLU A 3 -0.35 -17.72 -21.84
N LYS A 4 -0.39 -18.48 -22.94
CA LYS A 4 0.08 -18.02 -24.24
C LYS A 4 -0.62 -16.74 -24.73
N VAL A 5 -1.96 -16.67 -24.64
CA VAL A 5 -2.70 -15.46 -25.01
C VAL A 5 -2.37 -14.29 -24.08
N TYR A 6 -2.17 -14.57 -22.79
CA TYR A 6 -1.73 -13.55 -21.85
C TYR A 6 -0.36 -12.97 -22.24
N ASP A 7 0.63 -13.83 -22.48
CA ASP A 7 2.00 -13.41 -22.78
C ASP A 7 2.13 -12.70 -24.13
N GLU A 8 1.48 -13.23 -25.17
CA GLU A 8 1.61 -12.73 -26.54
C GLU A 8 0.80 -11.44 -26.77
N GLU A 9 -0.34 -11.29 -26.11
CA GLU A 9 -1.26 -10.18 -26.37
C GLU A 9 -1.38 -9.22 -25.19
N ILE A 10 -1.72 -9.73 -24.01
CA ILE A 10 -2.11 -8.89 -22.86
C ILE A 10 -0.90 -8.26 -22.18
N ALA A 11 0.17 -9.03 -21.92
CA ALA A 11 1.35 -8.58 -21.20
C ALA A 11 2.05 -7.41 -21.91
N GLN A 12 2.12 -7.44 -23.25
CA GLN A 12 2.72 -6.36 -24.04
C GLN A 12 1.92 -5.06 -23.96
N ILE A 13 0.58 -5.15 -24.03
CA ILE A 13 -0.30 -3.97 -23.91
C ILE A 13 -0.18 -3.36 -22.52
N LEU A 14 -0.19 -4.19 -21.47
CA LEU A 14 -0.03 -3.74 -20.09
C LEU A 14 1.34 -3.08 -19.87
N LYS A 15 2.40 -3.64 -20.46
CA LYS A 15 3.74 -3.05 -20.42
C LYS A 15 3.75 -1.66 -21.04
N GLN A 16 3.25 -1.50 -22.26
CA GLN A 16 3.18 -0.20 -22.95
C GLN A 16 2.36 0.82 -22.16
N LEU A 17 1.23 0.39 -21.57
CA LEU A 17 0.40 1.25 -20.74
C LEU A 17 1.16 1.68 -19.47
N SER A 18 1.90 0.77 -18.85
CA SER A 18 2.68 1.06 -17.66
C SER A 18 3.83 2.03 -17.94
N GLU A 19 4.54 1.88 -19.07
CA GLU A 19 5.56 2.82 -19.53
C GLU A 19 4.96 4.23 -19.74
N LYS A 20 3.76 4.31 -20.33
CA LYS A 20 3.04 5.58 -20.49
C LYS A 20 2.69 6.20 -19.14
N CYS A 21 2.13 5.44 -18.21
CA CYS A 21 1.82 5.91 -16.86
C CYS A 21 3.07 6.39 -16.12
N ALA A 22 4.19 5.65 -16.23
CA ALA A 22 5.47 6.02 -15.65
C ALA A 22 5.99 7.35 -16.21
N SER A 23 5.87 7.59 -17.53
CA SER A 23 6.27 8.85 -18.16
C SER A 23 5.52 10.08 -17.63
N MET A 24 4.32 9.88 -17.07
CA MET A 24 3.46 10.93 -16.51
C MET A 24 3.50 10.96 -14.97
N ASN A 25 4.37 10.18 -14.33
CA ASN A 25 4.40 9.99 -12.88
C ASN A 25 3.04 9.57 -12.28
N VAL A 26 2.27 8.77 -13.04
CA VAL A 26 0.98 8.24 -12.61
C VAL A 26 1.19 6.82 -12.09
N PRO A 27 0.82 6.51 -10.83
CA PRO A 27 0.91 5.15 -10.33
C PRO A 27 -0.06 4.25 -11.10
N PHE A 28 0.40 3.03 -11.41
CA PHE A 28 -0.36 2.08 -12.22
C PHE A 28 -0.22 0.67 -11.63
N PHE A 29 -1.33 -0.07 -11.63
CA PHE A 29 -1.36 -1.45 -11.21
C PHE A 29 -2.36 -2.21 -12.06
N ALA A 30 -1.90 -3.31 -12.66
CA ALA A 30 -2.74 -4.26 -13.36
C ALA A 30 -2.46 -5.67 -12.84
N LEU A 31 -3.53 -6.40 -12.55
CA LEU A 31 -3.52 -7.80 -12.17
C LEU A 31 -4.48 -8.55 -13.08
N VAL A 32 -4.01 -9.64 -13.68
CA VAL A 32 -4.79 -10.48 -14.58
C VAL A 32 -4.67 -11.92 -14.15
N GLU A 33 -5.78 -12.54 -13.77
CA GLU A 33 -5.87 -13.98 -13.55
C GLU A 33 -6.16 -14.66 -14.90
N TYR A 34 -5.13 -15.26 -15.52
CA TYR A 34 -5.28 -15.89 -16.83
C TYR A 34 -5.73 -17.35 -16.73
N ALA A 35 -5.42 -18.02 -15.63
CA ALA A 35 -5.97 -19.32 -15.23
C ALA A 35 -6.23 -19.34 -13.71
N PRO A 36 -7.01 -20.29 -13.17
CA PRO A 36 -7.35 -20.31 -11.74
C PRO A 36 -6.11 -20.31 -10.84
N ASN A 37 -5.93 -19.25 -10.05
CA ASN A 37 -4.76 -18.97 -9.22
C ASN A 37 -3.44 -18.70 -9.96
N GLU A 38 -3.47 -18.46 -11.27
CA GLU A 38 -2.32 -18.08 -12.08
C GLU A 38 -2.47 -16.63 -12.54
N TYR A 39 -1.50 -15.81 -12.15
CA TYR A 39 -1.61 -14.36 -12.25
C TYR A 39 -0.43 -13.73 -12.97
N GLY A 40 -0.74 -12.75 -13.81
CA GLY A 40 0.22 -11.80 -14.32
C GLY A 40 0.02 -10.42 -13.72
N ARG A 41 1.12 -9.73 -13.38
CA ARG A 41 1.11 -8.40 -12.78
C ARG A 41 1.99 -7.42 -13.55
N THR A 42 1.49 -6.22 -13.77
CA THR A 42 2.29 -5.06 -14.22
C THR A 42 2.07 -3.90 -13.28
N GLN A 43 3.15 -3.23 -12.86
CA GLN A 43 3.07 -2.22 -11.82
C GLN A 43 4.08 -1.08 -12.06
N VAL A 44 3.63 0.14 -11.76
CA VAL A 44 4.44 1.34 -11.61
C VAL A 44 4.09 1.97 -10.27
N THR A 45 5.10 2.11 -9.42
CA THR A 45 4.97 2.81 -8.14
C THR A 45 5.47 4.25 -8.29
N THR A 46 4.82 5.16 -7.57
CA THR A 46 5.28 6.54 -7.45
C THR A 46 5.23 6.96 -5.98
N PRO A 47 6.02 7.96 -5.54
CA PRO A 47 5.97 8.43 -4.15
C PRO A 47 4.58 8.92 -3.70
N GLU A 48 3.75 9.35 -4.66
CA GLU A 48 2.41 9.89 -4.44
C GLU A 48 1.30 8.83 -4.62
N GLN A 49 1.67 7.55 -4.69
CA GLN A 49 0.70 6.48 -4.84
C GLN A 49 -0.34 6.49 -3.70
N GLY A 50 -1.61 6.50 -4.09
CA GLY A 50 -2.71 6.46 -3.14
C GLY A 50 -2.75 5.17 -2.32
N PHE A 51 -3.41 5.26 -1.16
CA PHE A 51 -3.52 4.14 -0.22
C PHE A 51 -4.18 2.90 -0.84
N SER A 52 -5.21 3.07 -1.68
CA SER A 52 -5.92 1.94 -2.32
C SER A 52 -5.00 1.08 -3.19
N LEU A 53 -4.14 1.72 -4.00
CA LEU A 53 -3.16 1.03 -4.83
C LEU A 53 -2.11 0.30 -3.97
N SER A 54 -1.68 0.94 -2.87
CA SER A 54 -0.78 0.31 -1.90
C SER A 54 -1.42 -0.93 -1.25
N MET A 55 -2.71 -0.87 -0.93
CA MET A 55 -3.46 -2.03 -0.41
C MET A 55 -3.53 -3.15 -1.44
N THR A 56 -3.82 -2.84 -2.71
CA THR A 56 -3.87 -3.85 -3.77
C THR A 56 -2.52 -4.53 -3.97
N GLU A 57 -1.43 -3.76 -3.96
CA GLU A 57 -0.08 -4.31 -4.00
C GLU A 57 0.22 -5.24 -2.82
N LEU A 58 -0.11 -4.82 -1.59
CA LEU A 58 0.07 -5.64 -0.40
C LEU A 58 -0.75 -6.93 -0.46
N ALA A 59 -1.99 -6.87 -0.95
CA ALA A 59 -2.85 -8.03 -1.12
C ALA A 59 -2.24 -9.03 -2.11
N PHE A 60 -1.71 -8.53 -3.23
CA PHE A 60 -1.01 -9.38 -4.20
C PHE A 60 0.25 -10.02 -3.61
N LEU A 61 1.10 -9.23 -2.93
CA LEU A 61 2.35 -9.75 -2.34
C LEU A 61 2.10 -10.76 -1.22
N ALA A 62 0.94 -10.68 -0.57
CA ALA A 62 0.54 -11.63 0.45
C ALA A 62 0.06 -12.97 -0.14
N ASP A 63 -0.20 -13.06 -1.45
CA ASP A 63 -0.79 -14.21 -2.12
C ASP A 63 -2.01 -14.74 -1.33
N ARG A 64 -2.01 -16.02 -0.94
CA ARG A 64 -3.09 -16.65 -0.18
C ARG A 64 -2.87 -16.61 1.34
N ASN A 65 -2.02 -15.70 1.82
CA ASN A 65 -1.69 -15.56 3.23
C ASN A 65 -2.29 -14.28 3.83
N ILE A 66 -3.44 -14.43 4.50
CA ILE A 66 -4.14 -13.31 5.14
C ILE A 66 -3.31 -12.63 6.23
N ASP A 67 -2.51 -13.39 7.01
CA ASP A 67 -1.68 -12.82 8.06
C ASP A 67 -0.58 -11.94 7.47
N ALA A 68 0.04 -12.38 6.37
CA ALA A 68 1.03 -11.58 5.65
C ALA A 68 0.44 -10.26 5.14
N PHE A 69 -0.79 -10.28 4.63
CA PHE A 69 -1.50 -9.07 4.23
C PHE A 69 -1.73 -8.11 5.40
N ILE A 70 -2.30 -8.60 6.52
CA ILE A 70 -2.62 -7.77 7.69
C ILE A 70 -1.33 -7.18 8.28
N ILE A 71 -0.26 -7.97 8.41
CA ILE A 71 1.06 -7.51 8.90
C ILE A 71 1.63 -6.43 7.96
N GLY A 72 1.58 -6.66 6.65
CA GLY A 72 2.04 -5.69 5.65
C GLY A 72 1.26 -4.37 5.72
N LEU A 73 -0.07 -4.46 5.85
CA LEU A 73 -0.95 -3.31 6.01
C LEU A 73 -0.65 -2.53 7.28
N ALA A 74 -0.50 -3.21 8.42
CA ALA A 74 -0.18 -2.55 9.69
C ALA A 74 1.17 -1.81 9.62
N ARG A 75 2.19 -2.41 8.98
CA ARG A 75 3.48 -1.76 8.75
C ARG A 75 3.35 -0.54 7.85
N HIS A 76 2.56 -0.62 6.79
CA HIS A 76 2.28 0.50 5.90
C HIS A 76 1.57 1.64 6.67
N CYS A 77 0.52 1.34 7.42
CA CYS A 77 -0.20 2.32 8.23
C CYS A 77 0.74 3.02 9.24
N ARG A 78 1.60 2.26 9.93
CA ARG A 78 2.59 2.83 10.85
C ARG A 78 3.59 3.76 10.14
N LYS A 79 4.13 3.33 9.00
CA LYS A 79 5.08 4.13 8.20
C LYS A 79 4.48 5.47 7.77
N HIS A 80 3.19 5.48 7.46
CA HIS A 80 2.48 6.66 6.93
C HIS A 80 1.62 7.39 7.98
N GLY A 81 1.68 6.99 9.26
CA GLY A 81 0.93 7.63 10.34
C GLY A 81 -0.59 7.49 10.22
N ILE A 82 -1.08 6.44 9.56
CA ILE A 82 -2.52 6.15 9.41
C ILE A 82 -3.04 5.54 10.72
N ASN A 83 -4.07 6.15 11.31
CA ASN A 83 -4.66 5.68 12.56
C ASN A 83 -5.43 4.36 12.33
N THR A 84 -5.09 3.34 13.12
CA THR A 84 -5.72 2.01 13.11
C THR A 84 -6.46 1.66 14.41
N ASP A 85 -6.63 2.59 15.35
CA ASP A 85 -7.19 2.36 16.69
C ASP A 85 -8.63 1.82 16.67
N ALA A 86 -9.40 2.19 15.64
CA ALA A 86 -10.76 1.69 15.44
C ALA A 86 -10.81 0.24 14.90
N SER A 87 -9.68 -0.32 14.48
CA SER A 87 -9.60 -1.69 13.97
C SER A 87 -9.55 -2.69 15.12
N ILE A 88 -10.52 -3.59 15.22
CA ILE A 88 -10.52 -4.67 16.21
C ILE A 88 -9.26 -5.55 16.10
N VAL A 89 -8.82 -5.80 14.86
CA VAL A 89 -7.67 -6.67 14.57
C VAL A 89 -6.35 -5.94 14.78
N MET A 90 -6.20 -4.71 14.24
CA MET A 90 -4.92 -4.01 14.27
C MET A 90 -4.67 -3.20 15.54
N ASN A 91 -5.70 -2.89 16.34
CA ASN A 91 -5.55 -2.17 17.61
C ASN A 91 -4.63 -2.95 18.59
N GLN A 92 -4.64 -4.28 18.53
CA GLN A 92 -3.76 -5.11 19.37
C GLN A 92 -2.27 -4.93 19.04
N TRP A 93 -1.93 -4.46 17.84
CA TRP A 93 -0.55 -4.21 17.40
C TRP A 93 -0.08 -2.77 17.62
N ASN A 94 -0.95 -1.91 18.17
CA ASN A 94 -0.60 -0.57 18.65
C ASN A 94 -0.04 -0.60 20.09
N TYR A 95 -0.07 -1.75 20.78
CA TYR A 95 0.56 -1.95 22.09
C TYR A 95 2.10 -2.04 21.97
N GLY A 96 2.75 -0.89 21.79
CA GLY A 96 4.22 -0.81 21.83
C GLY A 96 4.83 0.46 21.26
N THR A 97 4.08 1.28 20.53
CA THR A 97 4.57 2.56 20.01
C THR A 97 3.52 3.64 20.23
N VAL A 98 3.79 4.53 21.17
CA VAL A 98 3.12 5.82 21.28
C VAL A 98 3.35 6.55 19.97
N ILE A 99 2.36 6.54 19.07
CA ILE A 99 2.31 7.49 17.97
C ILE A 99 1.84 8.80 18.62
N PRO A 100 2.68 9.85 18.73
CA PRO A 100 2.22 11.09 19.31
C PRO A 100 1.06 11.62 18.48
N SER A 101 -0.13 11.62 19.08
CA SER A 101 -1.31 12.29 18.56
C SER A 101 -0.93 13.72 18.18
N ARG A 102 -1.31 14.18 16.98
CA ARG A 102 -1.09 15.57 16.52
C ARG A 102 -1.60 16.63 17.52
N LYS A 103 -2.49 16.27 18.45
CA LYS A 103 -2.94 17.17 19.51
C LYS A 103 -1.88 17.49 20.56
N ASN A 104 -0.82 16.68 20.69
CA ASN A 104 0.20 16.84 21.74
C ASN A 104 1.41 17.69 21.31
N VAL A 105 1.57 18.00 20.02
CA VAL A 105 2.69 18.84 19.55
C VAL A 105 2.47 20.31 19.94
N ALA A 106 1.22 20.79 19.84
CA ALA A 106 0.87 22.18 20.18
C ALA A 106 1.03 22.50 21.68
N THR A 107 0.87 21.52 22.57
CA THR A 107 0.94 21.74 24.03
C THR A 107 2.36 21.70 24.57
N SER A 108 3.31 21.05 23.88
CA SER A 108 4.71 21.02 24.33
C SER A 108 5.47 22.32 24.01
N GLN A 109 5.23 22.91 22.84
CA GLN A 109 5.87 24.18 22.44
C GLN A 109 5.37 25.37 23.29
N ALA A 110 4.08 25.39 23.66
CA ALA A 110 3.53 26.43 24.52
C ALA A 110 4.01 26.38 25.99
N ALA A 111 4.54 25.24 26.45
CA ALA A 111 5.08 25.09 27.80
C ALA A 111 6.57 25.51 27.90
N GLU A 112 7.29 25.49 26.78
CA GLU A 112 8.70 25.85 26.70
C GLU A 112 8.89 27.37 26.54
N GLU A 113 7.98 28.05 25.83
CA GLU A 113 7.97 29.52 25.72
C GLU A 113 7.57 30.27 27.00
N ARG A 114 6.98 29.59 27.99
CA ARG A 114 6.66 30.19 29.31
C ARG A 114 7.79 30.09 30.33
N LYS A 115 8.92 29.48 29.95
CA LYS A 115 10.11 29.33 30.81
C LYS A 115 11.33 30.12 30.29
N SER A 116 11.17 30.90 29.22
CA SER A 116 12.17 31.85 28.75
C SER A 116 11.80 33.28 29.10
#